data_AF-Q9BVM4-F1
#
_entry.id   AF-Q9BVM4-F1
#
_cell.length_a   1.000
_cell.length_b   1.000
_cell.length_c   1.000
_cell.angle_alpha   90.00
_cell.angle_beta   90.00
_cell.angle_gamma   90.00
#
_symmetry.space_group_name_H-M   'P 1'
#
loop_
_entity.id
_entity.type
_entity.pdbx_description
1 polymer ?
#
loop_
_entity_poly.entity_id
_entity_poly.type
_entity_poly.pdbx_seq_one_letter_code
_entity_poly.pdbx_strand_id
1 'polypeptide(L)'
;MALVFVYGTLKRGQPNHRVLRDGAHGSAAFRARGRTLEPYPLVIAGEHNIPWLLHLPGSGRLVEGEVYAVDERMLRFLDDFESCPALYQRTVLRVQLLEDRAPGAEEPPAPTAVQCFVYSRATFPPEWAQLPHHDSYDSEGPHGLRYNPRENR
;
A
#
# COMPACT_ATOMS: atom_id res chain seq x y z
N MET A 1 10.32 3.47 -15.20
CA MET A 1 8.89 3.27 -14.87
C MET A 1 8.80 2.03 -14.03
N ALA A 2 8.13 2.12 -12.89
CA ALA A 2 8.01 1.04 -11.92
C ALA A 2 6.55 0.84 -11.52
N LEU A 3 6.23 -0.32 -10.95
CA LEU A 3 4.94 -0.60 -10.35
C LEU A 3 5.06 -0.45 -8.84
N VAL A 4 4.12 0.30 -8.24
CA VAL A 4 4.01 0.47 -6.79
C VAL A 4 2.65 -0.04 -6.35
N PHE A 5 2.65 -0.88 -5.33
CA PHE A 5 1.45 -1.35 -4.65
C PHE A 5 1.20 -0.50 -3.41
N VAL A 6 0.07 0.21 -3.39
CA VAL A 6 -0.35 1.05 -2.26
C VAL A 6 -1.51 0.39 -1.51
N TYR A 7 -1.37 0.26 -0.20
CA TYR A 7 -2.35 -0.39 0.68
C TYR A 7 -2.98 0.57 1.71
N GLY A 8 -2.31 1.70 1.99
CA GLY A 8 -2.64 2.61 3.07
C GLY A 8 -3.22 3.94 2.60
N THR A 9 -2.72 5.04 3.17
CA THR A 9 -3.25 6.41 2.97
C THR A 9 -3.17 6.95 1.55
N LEU A 10 -2.42 6.28 0.65
CA LEU A 10 -2.25 6.66 -0.75
C LEU A 10 -3.33 6.08 -1.69
N LYS A 11 -4.12 5.08 -1.27
CA LYS A 11 -5.20 4.50 -2.09
C LYS A 11 -6.25 5.56 -2.45
N ARG A 12 -7.04 5.32 -3.51
CA ARG A 12 -8.18 6.18 -3.82
C ARG A 12 -9.13 6.28 -2.63
N GLY A 13 -9.65 7.49 -2.40
CA GLY A 13 -10.51 7.80 -1.25
C GLY A 13 -9.77 7.97 0.08
N GLN A 14 -8.46 7.73 0.14
CA GLN A 14 -7.68 7.86 1.36
C GLN A 14 -6.99 9.23 1.49
N PRO A 15 -6.61 9.66 2.72
CA PRO A 15 -6.23 11.04 3.02
C PRO A 15 -5.08 11.62 2.19
N ASN A 16 -4.12 10.78 1.78
CA ASN A 16 -2.92 11.22 1.06
C ASN A 16 -2.99 10.94 -0.46
N HIS A 17 -4.12 10.46 -1.00
CA HIS A 17 -4.24 10.15 -2.43
C HIS A 17 -3.85 11.31 -3.36
N ARG A 18 -4.06 12.57 -2.91
CA ARG A 18 -3.70 13.78 -3.65
C ARG A 18 -2.25 13.81 -4.13
N VAL A 19 -1.32 13.21 -3.37
CA VAL A 19 0.11 13.27 -3.70
C VAL A 19 0.44 12.51 -4.98
N LEU A 20 -0.30 11.43 -5.29
CA LEU A 20 -0.18 10.66 -6.53
C LEU A 20 -0.73 11.40 -7.75
N ARG A 21 -1.61 12.40 -7.53
CA ARG A 21 -2.24 13.18 -8.61
C ARG A 21 -1.53 14.49 -8.90
N ASP A 22 -0.63 14.92 -8.03
CA ASP A 22 0.11 16.16 -8.20
C ASP A 22 1.25 15.97 -9.22
N GLY A 23 1.11 16.59 -10.39
CA GLY A 23 2.08 16.51 -11.49
C GLY A 23 3.45 17.09 -11.14
N ALA A 24 3.56 17.90 -10.07
CA ALA A 24 4.86 18.37 -9.57
C ALA A 24 5.71 17.21 -9.02
N HIS A 25 5.08 16.18 -8.47
CA HIS A 25 5.76 15.01 -7.90
C HIS A 25 6.15 13.98 -8.95
N GLY A 26 5.64 14.07 -10.18
CA GLY A 26 5.82 13.08 -11.25
C GLY A 26 4.48 12.54 -11.76
N SER A 27 4.51 11.36 -12.36
CA SER A 27 3.32 10.69 -12.89
C SER A 27 3.03 9.38 -12.16
N ALA A 28 1.75 9.17 -11.83
CA ALA A 28 1.22 7.92 -11.31
C ALA A 28 -0.08 7.55 -12.04
N ALA A 29 -0.08 6.41 -12.74
CA ALA A 29 -1.25 5.90 -13.46
C ALA A 29 -1.76 4.64 -12.77
N PHE A 30 -3.02 4.67 -12.32
CA PHE A 30 -3.69 3.47 -11.79
C PHE A 30 -3.71 2.36 -12.84
N ARG A 31 -3.36 1.14 -12.44
CA ARG A 31 -3.35 -0.04 -13.31
C ARG A 31 -4.42 -1.05 -12.94
N ALA A 32 -4.53 -1.38 -11.66
CA ALA A 32 -5.46 -2.42 -11.21
C ALA A 32 -5.67 -2.34 -9.70
N ARG A 33 -6.76 -2.96 -9.22
CA ARG A 33 -6.84 -3.40 -7.83
C ARG A 33 -5.97 -4.65 -7.68
N GLY A 34 -5.42 -4.84 -6.49
CA GLY A 34 -4.56 -5.97 -6.24
C GLY A 34 -4.64 -6.46 -4.81
N ARG A 35 -4.19 -7.69 -4.60
CA ARG A 35 -4.03 -8.31 -3.29
C ARG A 35 -2.66 -8.94 -3.19
N THR A 36 -1.96 -8.81 -2.06
CA THR A 36 -0.66 -9.48 -1.88
C THR A 36 -0.81 -11.01 -2.07
N LEU A 37 0.20 -11.65 -2.67
CA LEU A 37 0.20 -13.12 -2.77
C LEU A 37 0.52 -13.79 -1.43
N GLU A 38 1.42 -13.18 -0.67
CA GLU A 38 1.75 -13.60 0.70
C GLU A 38 0.94 -12.78 1.70
N PRO A 39 0.53 -13.36 2.84
CA PRO A 39 -0.07 -12.58 3.90
C PRO A 39 0.99 -11.73 4.62
N TYR A 40 0.58 -10.56 5.07
CA TYR A 40 1.37 -9.65 5.91
C TYR A 40 0.52 -9.09 7.06
N PRO A 41 1.14 -8.73 8.19
CA PRO A 41 0.47 -7.92 9.22
C PRO A 41 0.35 -6.48 8.73
N LEU A 42 -0.86 -6.07 8.36
CA LEU A 42 -1.21 -4.67 8.18
C LEU A 42 -1.89 -4.19 9.46
N VAL A 43 -1.25 -3.25 10.16
CA VAL A 43 -1.70 -2.76 11.46
C VAL A 43 -1.84 -1.24 11.46
N ILE A 44 -2.77 -0.71 12.25
CA ILE A 44 -2.89 0.73 12.49
C ILE A 44 -2.20 1.04 13.81
N ALA A 45 -1.16 1.86 13.79
CA ALA A 45 -0.34 2.12 14.98
C ALA A 45 0.25 3.53 15.04
N GLY A 46 0.64 3.92 16.26
CA GLY A 46 1.19 5.23 16.59
C GLY A 46 0.11 6.30 16.78
N GLU A 47 0.52 7.47 17.30
CA GLU A 47 -0.35 8.61 17.62
C GLU A 47 -1.13 9.16 16.41
N HIS A 48 -0.62 8.89 15.21
CA HIS A 48 -1.17 9.37 13.95
C HIS A 48 -2.08 8.34 13.25
N ASN A 49 -2.32 7.17 13.86
CA ASN A 49 -3.11 6.07 13.29
C ASN A 49 -2.65 5.71 11.86
N ILE A 50 -1.34 5.60 11.68
CA ILE A 50 -0.74 5.29 10.38
C ILE A 50 -0.90 3.78 10.09
N PRO A 51 -1.27 3.38 8.85
CA PRO A 51 -1.22 1.99 8.44
C PRO A 51 0.21 1.53 8.16
N TRP A 52 0.64 0.48 8.85
CA TRP A 52 1.96 -0.13 8.71
C TRP A 52 1.82 -1.54 8.14
N LEU A 53 2.43 -1.79 6.98
CA LEU A 53 2.67 -3.15 6.51
C LEU A 53 3.98 -3.66 7.11
N LEU A 54 3.89 -4.50 8.14
CA LEU A 54 5.06 -5.06 8.80
C LEU A 54 5.72 -6.09 7.88
N HIS A 55 7.05 -6.06 7.77
CA HIS A 55 7.80 -6.96 6.89
C HIS A 55 7.95 -8.36 7.50
N LEU A 56 6.81 -9.06 7.66
CA LEU A 56 6.69 -10.41 8.21
C LEU A 56 5.89 -11.29 7.22
N PRO A 57 6.47 -11.63 6.05
CA PRO A 57 5.78 -12.44 5.05
C PRO A 57 5.34 -13.78 5.62
N GLY A 58 4.14 -14.24 5.24
CA GLY A 58 3.58 -15.51 5.72
C GLY A 58 2.78 -15.38 7.02
N SER A 59 2.61 -14.17 7.56
CA SER A 59 1.82 -13.89 8.76
C SER A 59 0.75 -12.83 8.51
N GLY A 60 -0.29 -12.78 9.34
CA GLY A 60 -1.39 -11.82 9.18
C GLY A 60 -2.36 -12.18 8.06
N ARG A 61 -2.68 -11.24 7.18
CA ARG A 61 -3.75 -11.39 6.16
C ARG A 61 -3.23 -11.04 4.78
N LEU A 62 -3.91 -11.54 3.74
CA LEU A 62 -3.69 -11.05 2.39
C LEU A 62 -4.19 -9.60 2.31
N VAL A 63 -3.31 -8.68 1.93
CA VAL A 63 -3.58 -7.24 1.97
C VAL A 63 -4.07 -6.75 0.62
N GLU A 64 -5.21 -6.08 0.61
CA GLU A 64 -5.81 -5.43 -0.55
C GLU A 64 -5.28 -4.00 -0.74
N GLY A 65 -5.11 -3.64 -2.00
CA GLY A 65 -4.62 -2.33 -2.39
C GLY A 65 -4.77 -2.05 -3.88
N GLU A 66 -3.97 -1.11 -4.35
CA GLU A 66 -4.01 -0.60 -5.71
C GLU A 66 -2.60 -0.63 -6.30
N VAL A 67 -2.50 -1.00 -7.58
CA VAL A 67 -1.26 -0.99 -8.34
C VAL A 67 -1.21 0.26 -9.20
N TYR A 68 -0.15 1.05 -9.07
CA TYR A 68 0.13 2.22 -9.90
C TYR A 68 1.41 2.03 -10.70
N ALA A 69 1.38 2.42 -11.98
CA ALA A 69 2.58 2.64 -12.76
C ALA A 69 3.09 4.06 -12.52
N VAL A 70 4.29 4.18 -11.98
CA VAL A 70 4.92 5.46 -11.63
C VAL A 70 6.19 5.69 -12.43
N ASP A 71 6.49 6.96 -12.72
CA ASP A 71 7.81 7.34 -13.21
C ASP A 71 8.85 7.41 -12.08
N GLU A 72 10.11 7.59 -12.45
CA GLU A 72 11.20 7.66 -11.48
C GLU A 72 11.13 8.90 -10.57
N ARG A 73 10.46 9.98 -11.00
CA ARG A 73 10.31 11.20 -10.20
C ARG A 73 9.32 10.95 -9.06
N MET A 74 8.17 10.38 -9.38
CA MET A 74 7.14 9.98 -8.42
C MET A 74 7.68 8.94 -7.45
N LEU A 75 8.46 7.97 -7.95
CA LEU A 75 9.05 6.94 -7.10
C LEU A 75 10.03 7.52 -6.06
N ARG A 76 10.87 8.49 -6.45
CA ARG A 76 11.75 9.20 -5.50
C ARG A 76 10.97 10.07 -4.52
N PHE A 77 9.95 10.78 -5.02
CA PHE A 77 9.08 11.59 -4.16
C PHE A 77 8.40 10.72 -3.08
N LEU A 78 7.91 9.53 -3.46
CA LEU A 78 7.29 8.61 -2.51
C LEU A 78 8.30 8.08 -1.48
N ASP A 79 9.55 7.83 -1.87
CA ASP A 79 10.60 7.46 -0.90
C ASP A 79 10.82 8.56 0.15
N ASP A 80 10.86 9.82 -0.27
CA ASP A 80 10.99 10.96 0.64
C ASP A 80 9.74 11.13 1.52
N PHE A 81 8.54 11.03 0.90
CA PHE A 81 7.25 11.17 1.58
C PHE A 81 7.05 10.09 2.67
N GLU A 82 7.42 8.86 2.38
CA GLU A 82 7.37 7.73 3.32
C GLU A 82 8.57 7.69 4.28
N SER A 83 9.45 8.70 4.23
CA SER A 83 10.62 8.83 5.10
C SER A 83 11.54 7.60 5.03
N CYS A 84 11.76 7.07 3.82
CA CYS A 84 12.70 6.00 3.58
C CYS A 84 14.16 6.46 3.72
N PRO A 85 15.08 5.60 4.23
CA PRO A 85 14.87 4.24 4.72
C PRO A 85 14.55 4.17 6.23
N ALA A 86 14.44 5.32 6.92
CA ALA A 86 14.37 5.36 8.38
C ALA A 86 13.05 4.84 8.94
N LEU A 87 11.93 5.11 8.26
CA LEU A 87 10.61 4.78 8.75
C LEU A 87 9.98 3.59 8.03
N TYR A 88 9.90 3.69 6.69
CA TYR A 88 9.60 2.58 5.80
C TYR A 88 10.83 2.22 4.99
N GLN A 89 10.80 1.04 4.39
CA GLN A 89 11.76 0.57 3.40
C GLN A 89 10.98 0.20 2.14
N ARG A 90 11.48 0.66 0.98
CA ARG A 90 10.95 0.24 -0.32
C ARG A 90 11.43 -1.18 -0.61
N THR A 91 10.51 -2.14 -0.45
CA THR A 91 10.74 -3.56 -0.70
C THR A 91 9.95 -4.03 -1.92
N VAL A 92 10.20 -5.26 -2.37
CA VAL A 92 9.52 -5.85 -3.53
C VAL A 92 8.63 -7.00 -3.09
N LEU A 93 7.41 -7.07 -3.60
CA LEU A 93 6.51 -8.21 -3.42
C LEU A 93 5.74 -8.55 -4.70
N ARG A 94 5.08 -9.70 -4.72
CA ARG A 94 4.15 -10.09 -5.78
C ARG A 94 2.72 -9.82 -5.36
N VAL A 95 1.95 -9.23 -6.26
CA VAL A 95 0.55 -8.86 -6.08
C VAL A 95 -0.28 -9.63 -7.09
N GLN A 96 -1.32 -10.30 -6.62
CA GLN A 96 -2.39 -10.81 -7.47
C GLN A 96 -3.23 -9.63 -7.98
N LEU A 97 -3.34 -9.51 -9.30
CA LEU A 97 -4.23 -8.54 -9.94
C LEU A 97 -5.68 -9.00 -9.79
N LEU A 98 -6.53 -8.12 -9.29
CA LEU A 98 -7.97 -8.35 -9.19
C LEU A 98 -8.62 -7.72 -10.41
N GLU A 99 -9.08 -8.55 -11.34
CA GLU A 99 -9.82 -8.08 -12.51
C GLU A 99 -11.28 -7.81 -12.13
N ASP A 100 -11.82 -6.67 -12.57
CA ASP A 100 -13.27 -6.48 -12.73
C ASP A 100 -13.71 -7.23 -14.00
N ARG A 101 -13.47 -8.54 -14.09
CA ARG A 101 -13.85 -9.30 -15.28
C ARG A 101 -15.37 -9.38 -15.35
N ALA A 102 -15.97 -8.72 -16.33
CA ALA A 102 -17.30 -9.09 -16.80
C ALA A 102 -17.27 -10.56 -17.24
N PRO A 103 -18.23 -11.40 -16.83
CA PRO A 103 -18.25 -12.81 -17.20
C PRO A 103 -18.37 -12.94 -18.72
N GLY A 104 -17.38 -13.53 -19.39
CA GLY A 104 -17.46 -13.88 -20.82
C GLY A 104 -16.25 -13.58 -21.72
N ALA A 105 -15.15 -13.01 -21.22
CA ALA A 105 -13.96 -12.80 -22.05
C ALA A 105 -13.07 -14.06 -22.12
N GLU A 106 -13.22 -14.84 -23.20
CA GLU A 106 -12.29 -15.92 -23.61
C GLU A 106 -11.04 -15.32 -24.27
N GLU A 107 -10.10 -14.84 -23.46
CA GLU A 107 -8.72 -14.60 -23.88
C GLU A 107 -7.79 -15.30 -22.87
N PRO A 108 -6.59 -15.75 -23.31
CA PRO A 108 -5.68 -16.54 -22.46
C PRO A 108 -5.54 -15.86 -21.10
N PRO A 109 -5.50 -16.61 -19.97
CA PRO A 109 -5.55 -16.01 -18.65
C PRO A 109 -4.38 -15.04 -18.54
N ALA A 110 -4.69 -13.74 -18.50
CA ALA A 110 -3.69 -12.70 -18.33
C ALA A 110 -2.87 -13.04 -17.07
N PRO A 111 -1.56 -12.74 -17.03
CA PRO A 111 -0.76 -12.99 -15.84
C PRO A 111 -1.45 -12.41 -14.61
N THR A 112 -1.96 -13.29 -13.74
CA THR A 112 -2.78 -12.89 -12.60
C THR A 112 -1.95 -12.30 -11.47
N ALA A 113 -0.63 -12.25 -11.61
CA ALA A 113 0.27 -11.69 -10.62
C ALA A 113 1.39 -10.86 -11.25
N VAL A 114 1.75 -9.77 -10.57
CA VAL A 114 2.79 -8.82 -11.00
C VAL A 114 3.72 -8.47 -9.84
N GLN A 115 4.97 -8.18 -10.14
CA GLN A 115 5.94 -7.68 -9.15
C GLN A 115 5.77 -6.18 -8.95
N CYS A 116 5.65 -5.73 -7.70
CA CYS A 116 5.50 -4.33 -7.33
C CYS A 116 6.48 -3.95 -6.21
N PHE A 117 6.91 -2.69 -6.20
CA PHE A 117 7.44 -2.06 -5.01
C PHE A 117 6.32 -1.82 -3.99
N VAL A 118 6.67 -1.88 -2.71
CA VAL A 118 5.79 -1.55 -1.59
C VAL A 118 6.62 -0.89 -0.48
N TYR A 119 6.00 0.02 0.26
CA TYR A 119 6.57 0.58 1.48
C TYR A 119 6.21 -0.32 2.67
N SER A 120 7.15 -1.15 3.09
CA SER A 120 6.99 -2.02 4.27
C SER A 120 7.90 -1.55 5.40
N ARG A 121 7.65 -2.02 6.62
CA ARG A 121 8.43 -1.65 7.81
C ARG A 121 9.05 -2.90 8.44
N ALA A 122 10.37 -2.98 8.44
CA ALA A 122 11.11 -4.09 9.05
C ALA A 122 11.42 -3.86 10.54
N THR A 123 11.55 -2.61 10.98
CA THR A 123 11.86 -2.26 12.37
C THR A 123 10.66 -1.61 13.05
N PHE A 124 10.04 -2.32 13.98
CA PHE A 124 8.83 -1.88 14.70
C PHE A 124 8.84 -2.44 16.14
N PRO A 125 8.11 -1.80 17.07
CA PRO A 125 7.90 -2.35 18.40
C PRO A 125 7.22 -3.74 18.32
N PRO A 126 7.69 -4.77 19.05
CA PRO A 126 7.15 -6.13 18.96
C PRO A 126 5.64 -6.23 19.18
N GLU A 127 5.09 -5.36 20.04
CA GLU A 127 3.67 -5.28 20.32
C GLU A 127 2.82 -4.93 19.10
N TRP A 128 3.39 -4.26 18.08
CA TRP A 128 2.66 -3.95 16.85
C TRP A 128 2.30 -5.19 16.07
N ALA A 129 3.10 -6.26 16.13
CA ALA A 129 2.77 -7.51 15.46
C ALA A 129 1.52 -8.20 16.04
N GLN A 130 1.10 -7.81 17.26
CA GLN A 130 -0.07 -8.35 17.95
C GLN A 130 -1.32 -7.45 17.81
N LEU A 131 -1.20 -6.27 17.20
CA LEU A 131 -2.34 -5.41 16.91
C LEU A 131 -3.31 -6.09 15.91
N PRO A 132 -4.57 -5.65 15.81
CA PRO A 132 -5.50 -6.17 14.83
C PRO A 132 -4.93 -6.13 13.41
N HIS A 133 -4.94 -7.27 12.72
CA HIS A 133 -4.49 -7.37 11.34
C HIS A 133 -5.65 -7.07 10.39
N HIS A 134 -5.43 -6.12 9.50
CA HIS A 134 -6.40 -5.68 8.50
C HIS A 134 -6.08 -6.32 7.14
N ASP A 135 -7.12 -6.67 6.38
CA ASP A 135 -7.01 -7.03 4.96
C ASP A 135 -7.05 -5.80 4.06
N SER A 136 -7.87 -4.79 4.40
CA SER A 136 -7.91 -3.52 3.69
C SER A 136 -7.96 -2.36 4.67
N TYR A 137 -7.01 -1.43 4.56
CA TYR A 137 -7.04 -0.20 5.34
C TYR A 137 -8.07 0.78 4.80
N ASP A 138 -8.84 1.39 5.71
CA ASP A 138 -9.68 2.55 5.43
C ASP A 138 -9.62 3.52 6.62
N SER A 139 -9.16 4.75 6.42
CA SER A 139 -9.12 5.76 7.50
C SER A 139 -10.48 5.99 8.16
N GLU A 140 -11.58 5.90 7.41
CA GLU A 140 -12.94 6.05 7.96
C GLU A 140 -13.58 4.69 8.31
N GLY A 141 -12.74 3.65 8.44
CA GLY A 141 -13.17 2.28 8.70
C GLY A 141 -13.79 2.08 10.09
N PRO A 142 -14.40 0.91 10.33
CA PRO A 142 -15.15 0.60 11.55
C PRO A 142 -14.28 0.55 12.82
N HIS A 143 -12.95 0.58 12.69
CA HIS A 143 -12.03 0.66 13.83
C HIS A 143 -12.06 2.01 14.55
N GLY A 144 -12.60 3.08 13.94
CA GLY A 144 -12.66 4.42 14.53
C GLY A 144 -11.30 5.14 14.66
N LEU A 145 -10.20 4.46 14.32
CA LEU A 145 -8.83 5.01 14.29
C LEU A 145 -8.56 5.81 13.01
N ARG A 146 -9.13 7.01 12.91
CA ARG A 146 -8.94 7.91 11.76
C ARG A 146 -7.50 8.41 11.68
N TYR A 147 -6.95 8.46 10.47
CA TYR A 147 -5.61 9.00 10.22
C TYR A 147 -5.54 10.46 10.64
N ASN A 148 -4.46 10.80 11.36
CA ASN A 148 -4.15 12.17 11.76
C ASN A 148 -2.78 12.57 11.19
N PRO A 149 -2.70 13.59 10.30
CA PRO A 149 -1.43 14.05 9.73
C PRO A 149 -0.36 14.34 10.80
N ARG A 150 0.90 14.08 10.47
CA ARG A 150 2.03 14.30 11.40
C ARG A 150 2.22 15.76 11.82
N GLU A 151 1.68 16.66 11.02
CA GLU A 151 1.73 18.11 11.23
C GLU A 151 0.83 18.58 12.39
N ASN A 152 -0.15 17.77 12.81
CA ASN A 152 -1.09 18.10 13.89
C ASN A 152 -0.50 17.84 15.30
N ARG A 153 0.78 18.16 15.50
CA ARG A 153 1.43 18.10 16.82
C ARG A 153 0.99 19.25 17.73
#